data_AF-W2DSI2-F1
#
_entry.id   AF-W2DSI2-F1
#
_cell.length_a   1.000
_cell.length_b   1.000
_cell.length_c   1.000
_cell.angle_alpha   90.00
_cell.angle_beta   90.00
_cell.angle_gamma   90.00
#
_symmetry.space_group_name_H-M   'P 1'
#
loop_
_entity.id
_entity.type
_entity.pdbx_description
1 polymer ?
#
loop_
_entity_poly.entity_id
_entity_poly.type
_entity_poly.pdbx_seq_one_letter_code
_entity_poly.pdbx_strand_id
1 'polypeptide(L)'
;MLNGVGGCTIAEAKANISYAEVLAWSEYRDKHGTLNLGRRMEVSAAIIALQVNRGAGGKAEFVDFMPHAATKEMQLEQAMEEWV
;
A
#
# COMPACT_ATOMS: atom_id res chain seq x y z
N MET A 1 0.68 -7.50 8.30
CA MET A 1 -0.23 -8.06 9.32
C MET A 1 -1.30 -8.87 8.60
N LEU A 2 -1.56 -10.11 9.01
CA LEU A 2 -2.75 -10.86 8.55
C LEU A 2 -3.96 -10.16 9.18
N ASN A 3 -4.98 -9.83 8.40
CA ASN A 3 -6.14 -9.05 8.88
C ASN A 3 -7.12 -9.92 9.69
N GLY A 4 -6.62 -10.83 10.51
CA GLY A 4 -7.40 -11.77 11.33
C GLY A 4 -8.15 -12.85 10.56
N VAL A 5 -8.14 -12.82 9.22
CA VAL A 5 -8.79 -13.85 8.39
C VAL A 5 -8.09 -15.18 8.62
N GLY A 6 -8.80 -16.14 9.20
CA GLY A 6 -8.27 -17.46 9.54
C GLY A 6 -7.37 -17.52 10.77
N GLY A 7 -7.11 -16.39 11.45
CA GLY A 7 -6.23 -16.31 12.62
C GLY A 7 -5.20 -15.20 12.52
N CYS A 8 -4.30 -15.15 13.51
CA CYS A 8 -3.26 -14.13 13.63
C CYS A 8 -1.92 -14.58 13.02
N THR A 9 -1.78 -15.87 12.72
CA THR A 9 -0.58 -16.46 12.13
C THR A 9 -0.87 -17.17 10.81
N ILE A 10 0.18 -17.39 10.00
CA ILE A 10 0.05 -18.13 8.73
C ILE A 10 -0.40 -19.57 8.99
N ALA A 11 0.06 -20.19 10.08
CA ALA A 11 -0.31 -21.55 10.46
C ALA A 11 -1.81 -21.66 10.76
N GLU A 12 -2.35 -20.74 11.58
CA GLU A 12 -3.79 -20.68 11.87
C GLU A 12 -4.60 -20.42 10.60
N ALA A 13 -4.17 -19.47 9.77
CA ALA A 13 -4.88 -19.18 8.52
C ALA A 13 -4.96 -20.40 7.59
N LYS A 14 -3.87 -21.19 7.50
CA LYS A 14 -3.88 -22.45 6.74
C LYS A 14 -4.76 -23.54 7.36
N ALA A 15 -4.85 -23.58 8.69
CA ALA A 15 -5.66 -24.58 9.39
C ALA A 15 -7.17 -24.24 9.37
N ASN A 16 -7.51 -22.95 9.37
CA ASN A 16 -8.87 -22.48 9.60
C ASN A 16 -9.60 -21.96 8.36
N ILE A 17 -8.90 -21.66 7.26
CA ILE A 17 -9.52 -21.16 6.02
C ILE A 17 -9.62 -22.29 4.99
N SER A 18 -10.83 -22.47 4.45
CA SER A 18 -11.06 -23.37 3.32
C SER A 18 -10.54 -22.81 2.01
N TYR A 19 -10.25 -23.67 1.03
CA TYR A 19 -9.82 -23.21 -0.29
C TYR A 19 -10.83 -22.27 -0.97
N ALA A 20 -12.13 -22.54 -0.83
CA ALA A 20 -13.18 -21.69 -1.39
C ALA A 20 -13.17 -20.27 -0.78
N GLU A 21 -12.96 -20.15 0.53
CA GLU A 21 -12.83 -18.84 1.19
C GLU A 21 -11.58 -18.09 0.72
N VAL A 22 -10.46 -18.79 0.49
CA VAL A 22 -9.26 -18.15 -0.08
C VAL A 22 -9.57 -17.53 -1.44
N LEU A 23 -10.29 -18.25 -2.31
CA LEU A 23 -10.69 -17.73 -3.62
C LEU A 23 -11.60 -16.49 -3.49
N ALA A 24 -12.60 -16.55 -2.62
CA ALA A 24 -13.49 -15.40 -2.38
C ALA A 24 -12.73 -14.17 -1.85
N TRP A 25 -11.78 -14.37 -0.93
CA TRP A 25 -10.94 -13.27 -0.43
C TRP A 25 -9.96 -12.75 -1.49
N SER A 26 -9.49 -13.60 -2.40
CA SER A 26 -8.67 -13.18 -3.53
C SER A 26 -9.47 -12.26 -4.46
N GLU A 27 -10.67 -12.67 -4.87
CA GLU A 27 -11.56 -11.86 -5.69
C GLU A 27 -11.92 -10.52 -5.01
N TYR A 28 -12.20 -10.56 -3.71
CA TYR A 28 -12.43 -9.36 -2.92
C TYR A 28 -11.23 -8.40 -2.97
N ARG A 29 -10.02 -8.93 -2.78
CA ARG A 29 -8.79 -8.13 -2.81
C ARG A 29 -8.53 -7.54 -4.19
N ASP A 30 -8.79 -8.29 -5.26
CA ASP A 30 -8.57 -7.82 -6.63
C ASP A 30 -9.55 -6.68 -6.97
N LYS A 31 -10.79 -6.74 -6.46
CA LYS A 31 -11.81 -5.71 -6.66
C LYS A 31 -11.62 -4.48 -5.77
N HIS A 32 -11.22 -4.66 -4.52
CA HIS A 32 -11.22 -3.60 -3.49
C HIS A 32 -9.84 -3.21 -2.98
N GLY A 33 -8.79 -3.85 -3.47
CA GLY A 33 -7.42 -3.65 -3.02
C GLY A 33 -7.10 -4.36 -1.70
N THR A 34 -5.94 -4.01 -1.13
CA THR A 34 -5.38 -4.64 0.07
C THR A 34 -6.40 -4.76 1.22
N LEU A 35 -6.34 -5.87 1.96
CA LEU A 35 -7.09 -6.05 3.19
C LEU A 35 -6.51 -5.26 4.37
N ASN A 36 -5.28 -4.73 4.25
CA ASN A 36 -4.62 -3.97 5.31
C ASN A 36 -5.26 -2.58 5.47
N LEU A 37 -6.06 -2.42 6.53
CA LEU A 37 -6.74 -1.16 6.84
C LEU A 37 -5.77 0.01 7.03
N GLY A 38 -4.64 -0.21 7.69
CA GLY A 38 -3.62 0.83 7.88
C GLY A 38 -3.09 1.36 6.56
N ARG A 39 -2.87 0.47 5.58
CA ARG A 39 -2.46 0.90 4.22
C ARG A 39 -3.55 1.67 3.47
N ARG A 40 -4.82 1.33 3.69
CA ARG A 40 -5.94 2.11 3.12
C ARG A 40 -6.00 3.51 3.73
N MET A 41 -5.88 3.62 5.05
CA MET A 41 -5.87 4.90 5.76
C MET A 41 -4.69 5.77 5.33
N GLU A 42 -3.51 5.18 5.19
CA GLU A 42 -2.31 5.87 4.70
C GLU A 42 -2.56 6.47 3.31
N VAL A 43 -3.08 5.68 2.35
CA VAL A 43 -3.41 6.16 1.01
C VAL A 43 -4.42 7.32 1.06
N SER A 44 -5.47 7.20 1.87
CA SER A 44 -6.46 8.28 2.02
C SER A 44 -5.84 9.55 2.60
N ALA A 45 -5.00 9.44 3.62
CA ALA A 45 -4.30 10.57 4.21
C ALA A 45 -3.32 11.22 3.22
N ALA A 46 -2.59 10.41 2.44
CA ALA A 46 -1.67 10.89 1.41
C ALA A 46 -2.38 11.68 0.31
N ILE A 47 -3.59 11.26 -0.11
CA ILE A 47 -4.38 12.01 -1.09
C ILE A 47 -4.72 13.40 -0.54
N ILE A 48 -5.19 13.47 0.71
CA ILE A 48 -5.55 14.74 1.36
C ILE A 48 -4.32 15.65 1.50
N ALA A 49 -3.21 15.10 2.00
CA ALA A 49 -1.96 15.84 2.16
C ALA A 49 -1.44 16.40 0.83
N LEU A 50 -1.52 15.61 -0.25
CA LEU A 50 -1.14 16.06 -1.59
C LEU A 50 -2.04 17.20 -2.10
N GLN A 51 -3.36 17.13 -1.88
CA GLN A 51 -4.25 18.23 -2.29
C GLN A 51 -3.93 19.52 -1.51
N VAL A 52 -3.67 19.42 -0.20
CA VAL A 52 -3.26 20.57 0.63
C VAL A 52 -1.91 21.14 0.15
N ASN A 53 -0.93 20.26 -0.12
CA ASN A 53 0.38 20.67 -0.63
C ASN A 53 0.25 21.41 -1.96
N ARG A 54 -0.50 20.87 -2.92
CA ARG A 54 -0.75 21.50 -4.23
C ARG A 54 -1.49 22.83 -4.09
N GLY A 55 -2.50 22.89 -3.21
CA GLY A 55 -3.24 24.13 -2.92
C GLY A 55 -2.35 25.24 -2.35
N ALA A 56 -1.28 24.88 -1.64
CA ALA A 56 -0.27 25.80 -1.12
C ALA A 56 0.89 26.09 -2.10
N GLY A 57 0.81 25.63 -3.36
CA GLY A 57 1.87 25.79 -4.36
C GLY A 57 3.06 24.84 -4.20
N GLY A 58 2.93 23.82 -3.35
CA GLY A 58 3.92 22.77 -3.18
C GLY A 58 4.06 21.86 -4.40
N LYS A 59 5.21 21.20 -4.49
CA LYS A 59 5.60 20.31 -5.60
C LYS A 59 5.88 18.89 -5.12
N ALA A 60 5.40 18.52 -3.93
CA ALA A 60 5.59 17.17 -3.42
C ALA A 60 4.76 16.17 -4.25
N GLU A 61 5.29 14.97 -4.39
CA GLU A 61 4.63 13.88 -5.07
C GLU A 61 3.85 13.00 -4.08
N PHE A 62 2.89 12.23 -4.61
CA PHE A 62 2.03 11.38 -3.79
C PHE A 62 2.82 10.44 -2.86
N VAL A 63 3.93 9.91 -3.36
CA VAL A 63 4.80 8.97 -2.64
C VAL A 63 5.51 9.61 -1.45
N ASP A 64 5.72 10.93 -1.46
CA ASP A 64 6.35 11.66 -0.35
C ASP A 64 5.48 11.64 0.92
N PHE A 65 4.19 11.39 0.75
CA PHE A 65 3.22 11.24 1.85
C PHE A 65 2.90 9.77 2.17
N MET A 66 3.62 8.82 1.56
CA MET A 66 3.45 7.38 1.77
C MET A 66 4.73 6.74 2.33
N PRO A 67 5.00 6.85 3.64
CA PRO A 67 6.24 6.36 4.23
C PRO A 67 6.46 4.84 4.08
N HIS A 68 5.39 4.06 3.88
CA HIS A 68 5.48 2.61 3.68
C HIS A 68 5.26 2.18 2.22
N ALA A 69 5.21 3.12 1.28
CA ALA A 69 5.28 2.77 -0.13
C ALA A 69 6.67 2.20 -0.45
N ALA A 70 6.73 1.18 -1.30
CA ALA A 70 7.99 0.80 -1.91
C ALA A 70 8.45 1.98 -2.76
N THR A 71 9.49 2.69 -2.31
CA THR A 71 10.13 3.74 -3.09
C THR A 71 10.58 3.10 -4.40
N LYS A 72 10.33 3.74 -5.55
CA LYS A 72 11.03 3.36 -6.77
C LYS A 72 12.51 3.54 -6.48
N GLU A 73 13.26 2.44 -6.36
CA GLU A 73 14.71 2.52 -6.35
C GLU A 73 15.11 3.21 -7.66
N MET A 74 15.66 4.42 -7.52
CA MET A 74 16.15 5.18 -8.65
C MET A 74 17.33 4.40 -9.21
N GLN A 75 17.25 4.01 -10.49
CA GLN A 75 18.36 3.32 -11.14
C GLN A 75 19.58 4.24 -11.14
N LEU A 76 20.76 3.67 -10.94
CA LEU A 76 22.02 4.40 -10.76
C LEU A 76 22.25 5.42 -11.88
N GLU A 77 21.93 5.04 -13.11
CA GLU A 77 22.07 5.87 -14.30
C GLU A 77 21.21 7.14 -14.23
N GLN A 78 20.00 7.04 -13.68
CA GLN A 78 19.08 8.16 -13.54
C GLN A 78 19.50 9.12 -12.41
N ALA A 79 20.17 8.60 -11.37
CA ALA A 79 20.77 9.41 -10.32
C ALA A 79 21.99 10.20 -10.81
N MET A 80 22.77 9.62 -11.72
CA MET A 80 23.94 10.28 -12.30
C MET A 80 23.56 11.45 -13.20
N GLU A 81 22.43 11.38 -13.93
CA GLU A 81 21.94 12.50 -14.76
C GLU A 81 21.47 13.70 -13.94
N GLU A 82 20.90 13.50 -12.75
CA GLU A 82 20.48 14.62 -11.88
C GLU A 82 21.65 15.39 -11.23
N TRP A 83 22.87 14.84 -11.26
CA TRP A 83 24.06 15.44 -10.63
C TRP A 83 24.96 16.23 -11.60
N VAL A 84 24.62 16.29 -12.89
CA VAL A 84 25.35 17.04 -13.93
C VAL A 84 24.71 18.40 -14.15
#